data_AF-A0A5S9MKD3-F1
#
_entry.id   AF-A0A5S9MKD3-F1
#
_cell.length_a   1.000
_cell.length_b   1.000
_cell.length_c   1.000
_cell.angle_alpha   90.00
_cell.angle_beta   90.00
_cell.angle_gamma   90.00
#
_symmetry.space_group_name_H-M   'P 1'
#
loop_
_entity.id
_entity.type
_entity.pdbx_description
1 polymer ?
#
loop_
_entity_poly.entity_id
_entity_poly.type
_entity_poly.pdbx_seq_one_letter_code
_entity_poly.pdbx_strand_id
1 'polypeptide(L)'
;MSSLLLPSLFKDDRYIDVISENIKEQMKKQMKEDSNKMYWIGKQDMAEPFKKIKPDQNFYINSKGKLVISFNEYDVAPGYMGVVEFTIPTSVLKDVLVSDMYIH
;
A
#
# COMPACT_ATOMS: atom_id res chain seq x y z
N MET A 1 5.63 25.11 -3.76
CA MET A 1 5.96 23.72 -3.40
C MET A 1 5.21 22.82 -4.35
N SER A 2 5.90 22.00 -5.15
CA SER A 2 5.23 21.04 -6.02
C SER A 2 4.89 19.80 -5.20
N SER A 3 3.61 19.57 -4.91
CA SER A 3 3.16 18.35 -4.23
C SER A 3 3.19 17.18 -5.22
N LEU A 4 3.97 16.16 -4.92
CA LEU A 4 3.98 14.93 -5.70
C LEU A 4 2.66 14.18 -5.48
N LEU A 5 1.94 13.86 -6.56
CA LEU A 5 0.72 13.06 -6.49
C LEU A 5 1.06 11.61 -6.77
N LEU A 6 0.43 10.66 -6.07
CA LEU A 6 0.66 9.23 -6.31
C LEU A 6 0.48 8.85 -7.79
N PRO A 7 -0.59 9.28 -8.50
CA PRO A 7 -0.75 8.99 -9.93
C PRO A 7 0.40 9.50 -10.81
N SER A 8 1.07 10.59 -10.43
CA SER A 8 2.15 11.20 -11.24
C SER A 8 3.40 10.33 -11.33
N LEU A 9 3.51 9.29 -10.51
CA LEU A 9 4.58 8.29 -10.54
C LEU A 9 4.35 7.18 -11.57
N PHE A 10 3.14 7.07 -12.13
CA PHE A 10 2.71 5.93 -12.92
C PHE A 10 2.16 6.32 -14.30
N LYS A 11 2.28 5.39 -15.25
CA LYS A 11 1.88 5.57 -16.65
C LYS A 11 0.36 5.70 -16.80
N ASP A 12 -0.39 4.99 -15.97
CA ASP A 12 -1.85 4.89 -15.98
C ASP A 12 -2.32 4.23 -14.67
N ASP A 13 -3.64 4.11 -14.49
CA ASP A 13 -4.30 3.64 -13.26
C ASP A 13 -4.02 2.18 -12.87
N ARG A 14 -3.30 1.39 -13.68
CA ARG A 14 -2.94 0.00 -13.31
C ARG A 14 -2.14 -0.10 -12.02
N TYR A 15 -1.47 0.98 -11.59
CA TYR A 15 -0.76 1.01 -10.30
C TYR A 15 -1.68 0.71 -9.12
N ILE A 16 -2.96 1.09 -9.20
CA ILE A 16 -3.93 0.85 -8.13
C ILE A 16 -4.03 -0.64 -7.87
N ASP A 17 -4.20 -1.44 -8.92
CA ASP A 17 -4.36 -2.89 -8.81
C ASP A 17 -3.05 -3.58 -8.42
N VAL A 18 -1.95 -3.19 -9.07
CA VAL A 18 -0.61 -3.73 -8.78
C VAL A 18 -0.21 -3.53 -7.32
N ILE A 19 -0.41 -2.32 -6.79
CA ILE A 19 -0.09 -2.01 -5.39
C ILE A 19 -1.06 -2.73 -4.44
N SER A 20 -2.37 -2.74 -4.77
CA SER A 20 -3.38 -3.35 -3.90
C SER A 20 -3.17 -4.85 -3.73
N GLU A 21 -2.85 -5.58 -4.80
CA GLU A 21 -2.57 -7.02 -4.72
C GLU A 21 -1.29 -7.28 -3.92
N ASN A 22 -0.24 -6.49 -4.13
CA ASN A 22 0.97 -6.62 -3.33
C ASN A 22 0.71 -6.38 -1.83
N ILE A 23 -0.08 -5.35 -1.48
CA ILE A 23 -0.44 -5.07 -0.08
C ILE A 23 -1.24 -6.22 0.52
N LYS A 24 -2.21 -6.80 -0.21
CA LYS A 24 -2.95 -7.98 0.27
C LYS A 24 -2.04 -9.17 0.55
N GLU A 25 -1.05 -9.43 -0.31
CA GLU A 25 -0.06 -10.48 -0.07
C GLU A 25 0.77 -10.20 1.20
N GLN A 26 1.22 -8.95 1.38
CA GLN A 26 1.94 -8.55 2.59
C GLN A 26 1.08 -8.70 3.85
N MET A 27 -0.18 -8.28 3.82
CA MET A 27 -1.12 -8.43 4.93
C MET A 27 -1.32 -9.91 5.30
N LYS A 28 -1.56 -10.79 4.31
CA LYS A 28 -1.68 -12.25 4.52
C LYS A 28 -0.41 -12.83 5.16
N LYS A 29 0.75 -12.43 4.66
CA LYS A 29 2.04 -12.89 5.17
C LYS A 29 2.25 -12.46 6.62
N GLN A 30 2.02 -11.18 6.93
CA GLN A 30 2.16 -10.66 8.29
C GLN A 30 1.21 -11.36 9.28
N MET A 31 -0.06 -11.59 8.92
CA MET A 31 -1.01 -12.32 9.77
C MET A 31 -0.65 -13.79 9.96
N LYS A 32 0.06 -14.41 9.00
CA LYS A 32 0.56 -15.78 9.13
C LYS A 32 1.78 -15.86 10.06
N GLU A 33 2.62 -14.83 10.05
CA GLU A 33 3.88 -14.77 10.80
C GLU A 33 3.70 -14.25 12.24
N ASP A 34 2.69 -13.42 12.48
CA ASP A 34 2.40 -12.82 13.79
C ASP A 34 0.89 -12.82 14.06
N SER A 35 0.47 -13.60 15.06
CA SER A 35 -0.93 -13.73 15.46
C SER A 35 -1.53 -12.45 16.06
N ASN A 36 -0.70 -11.46 16.43
CA ASN A 36 -1.18 -10.16 16.91
C ASN A 36 -1.53 -9.21 15.75
N LYS A 37 -1.11 -9.51 14.52
CA LYS A 37 -1.44 -8.73 13.34
C LYS A 37 -2.84 -9.09 12.85
N MET A 38 -3.65 -8.07 12.60
CA MET A 38 -4.99 -8.24 12.04
C MET A 38 -5.26 -7.17 10.98
N TYR A 39 -5.70 -7.62 9.80
CA TYR A 39 -6.12 -6.77 8.68
C TYR A 39 -7.46 -7.27 8.13
N TRP A 40 -8.28 -6.35 7.64
CA TRP A 40 -9.57 -6.71 7.04
C TRP A 40 -9.39 -7.11 5.58
N ILE A 41 -8.91 -8.32 5.28
CA ILE A 41 -8.61 -8.76 3.89
C ILE A 41 -9.47 -9.93 3.39
N GLY A 42 -10.45 -10.35 4.19
CA GLY A 42 -11.36 -11.45 3.86
C GLY A 42 -12.76 -11.18 4.40
N LYS A 43 -13.68 -12.12 4.15
CA LYS A 43 -15.01 -12.10 4.78
C LYS A 43 -14.86 -12.47 6.26
N GLN A 44 -14.47 -11.51 7.08
CA GLN A 44 -14.60 -11.59 8.53
C GLN A 44 -15.73 -10.66 8.93
N ASP A 45 -16.58 -11.11 9.86
CA ASP A 45 -17.85 -10.48 10.25
C ASP A 45 -17.71 -9.10 10.95
N MET A 46 -16.50 -8.51 10.95
CA MET A 46 -16.13 -7.39 11.81
C MET A 46 -15.99 -6.05 11.07
N ALA A 47 -15.73 -6.04 9.75
CA ALA A 47 -15.56 -4.80 8.95
C ALA A 47 -15.64 -5.05 7.44
N GLU A 48 -15.76 -3.98 6.64
CA GLU A 48 -15.60 -4.07 5.19
C GLU A 48 -14.15 -4.46 4.84
N PRO A 49 -13.93 -5.49 4.00
CA PRO A 49 -12.59 -5.88 3.62
C PRO A 49 -11.93 -4.84 2.71
N PHE A 50 -10.65 -4.57 2.94
CA PHE A 50 -9.74 -3.89 2.04
C PHE A 50 -9.77 -4.54 0.65
N LYS A 51 -10.19 -3.76 -0.34
CA LYS A 51 -10.26 -4.18 -1.75
C LYS A 51 -9.12 -3.59 -2.56
N LYS A 52 -8.96 -2.26 -2.51
CA LYS A 52 -7.97 -1.52 -3.28
C LYS A 52 -7.57 -0.24 -2.56
N ILE A 53 -6.38 0.28 -2.86
CA ILE A 53 -5.98 1.64 -2.47
C ILE A 53 -6.85 2.68 -3.19
N LYS A 54 -6.95 3.88 -2.62
CA LYS A 54 -7.50 5.04 -3.33
C LYS A 54 -6.50 5.52 -4.40
N PRO A 55 -6.94 6.16 -5.50
CA PRO A 55 -6.03 6.75 -6.47
C PRO A 55 -5.05 7.75 -5.84
N ASP A 56 -5.51 8.48 -4.83
CA ASP A 56 -4.79 9.50 -4.07
C ASP A 56 -4.38 9.01 -2.66
N GLN A 57 -4.19 7.69 -2.48
CA GLN A 57 -3.80 7.11 -1.19
C GLN A 57 -2.55 7.80 -0.60
N ASN A 58 -2.57 8.02 0.72
CA ASN A 58 -1.43 8.56 1.45
C ASN A 58 -0.16 7.74 1.21
N PHE A 59 0.91 8.43 0.82
CA PHE A 59 2.17 7.79 0.49
C PHE A 59 3.36 8.70 0.79
N TYR A 60 4.53 8.11 0.81
CA TYR A 60 5.80 8.82 0.72
C TYR A 60 6.85 7.94 0.05
N ILE A 61 7.97 8.55 -0.33
CA ILE A 61 9.17 7.82 -0.78
C ILE A 61 10.17 7.87 0.36
N ASN A 62 10.58 6.72 0.86
CA ASN A 62 11.55 6.67 1.95
C ASN A 62 12.98 7.02 1.47
N SER A 63 13.93 7.15 2.40
CA SER A 63 15.32 7.53 2.10
C SER A 63 16.07 6.54 1.19
N LYS A 64 15.50 5.36 0.92
CA LYS A 64 16.04 4.34 0.02
C LYS A 64 15.37 4.33 -1.36
N GLY A 65 14.59 5.36 -1.68
CA GLY A 65 13.87 5.42 -2.95
C GLY A 65 12.74 4.39 -3.07
N LYS A 66 12.20 3.88 -1.96
CA LYS A 66 11.07 2.94 -2.01
C LYS A 66 9.75 3.66 -1.74
N LEU A 67 8.75 3.35 -2.54
CA LEU A 67 7.37 3.78 -2.31
C LEU A 67 6.83 3.11 -1.04
N VAL A 68 6.28 3.92 -0.14
CA VAL A 68 5.58 3.47 1.06
C VAL A 68 4.14 3.97 1.01
N ILE A 69 3.19 3.04 1.11
CA ILE A 69 1.76 3.34 1.24
C ILE A 69 1.40 3.34 2.72
N SER A 70 0.70 4.37 3.17
CA SER A 70 0.29 4.56 4.56
C SER A 70 -1.24 4.55 4.69
N PHE A 71 -1.73 3.87 5.71
CA PHE A 71 -3.13 3.82 6.10
C PHE A 71 -3.28 4.38 7.51
N ASN A 72 -4.28 5.23 7.71
CA ASN A 72 -4.59 5.76 9.03
C ASN A 72 -5.14 4.66 9.94
N GLU A 73 -5.20 4.96 11.24
CA GLU A 73 -5.90 4.10 12.19
C GLU A 73 -7.34 3.83 11.71
N TYR A 74 -7.80 2.58 11.84
CA TYR A 74 -9.11 2.10 11.37
C TYR A 74 -9.33 2.06 9.84
N ASP A 75 -8.35 2.38 8.99
CA ASP A 75 -8.58 2.30 7.53
C ASP A 75 -8.67 0.85 7.04
N VAL A 76 -7.77 -0.02 7.52
CA VAL A 76 -7.62 -1.41 7.03
C VAL A 76 -7.40 -2.43 8.16
N ALA A 77 -7.42 -1.98 9.41
CA ALA A 77 -7.08 -2.77 10.59
C ALA A 77 -7.74 -2.20 11.85
N PRO A 78 -7.91 -2.99 12.93
CA PRO A 78 -8.39 -2.50 14.22
C PRO A 78 -7.48 -1.40 14.80
N GLY A 79 -8.02 -0.49 15.61
CA GLY A 79 -7.28 0.69 16.10
C GLY A 79 -6.00 0.40 16.87
N TYR A 80 -5.90 -0.74 17.57
CA TYR A 80 -4.67 -1.11 18.28
C TYR A 80 -3.46 -1.30 17.34
N MET A 81 -3.70 -1.51 16.04
CA MET A 81 -2.64 -1.59 15.03
C MET A 81 -2.03 -0.22 14.69
N GLY A 82 -2.70 0.88 15.06
CA GLY A 82 -2.28 2.24 14.76
C GLY A 82 -2.22 2.54 13.26
N VAL A 83 -1.33 3.45 12.88
CA VAL A 83 -0.96 3.70 11.49
C VAL A 83 -0.17 2.51 10.96
N VAL A 84 -0.56 1.99 9.80
CA VAL A 84 0.11 0.85 9.16
C VAL A 84 0.67 1.23 7.81
N GLU A 85 1.87 0.73 7.52
CA GLU A 85 2.64 1.11 6.33
C GLU A 85 3.11 -0.11 5.57
N PHE A 86 3.10 0.01 4.24
CA PHE A 86 3.53 -1.04 3.32
C PHE A 86 4.56 -0.48 2.35
N THR A 87 5.80 -0.95 2.46
CA THR A 87 6.83 -0.66 1.46
C THR A 87 6.58 -1.53 0.24
N ILE A 88 6.41 -0.91 -0.93
CA ILE A 88 6.13 -1.63 -2.17
C ILE A 88 7.46 -1.98 -2.86
N PRO A 89 7.75 -3.27 -3.14
CA PRO A 89 8.96 -3.65 -3.84
C PRO A 89 9.02 -3.01 -5.23
N THR A 90 10.12 -2.32 -5.55
CA THR A 90 10.31 -1.65 -6.85
C THR A 90 10.13 -2.61 -8.03
N SER A 91 10.50 -3.89 -7.88
CA SER A 91 10.30 -4.92 -8.90
C SER A 91 8.85 -5.11 -9.32
N VAL A 92 7.90 -4.91 -8.40
CA VAL A 92 6.46 -5.02 -8.68
C VAL A 92 5.95 -3.82 -9.49
N LEU A 93 6.65 -2.67 -9.43
CA LEU A 93 6.22 -1.41 -10.04
C LEU A 93 6.84 -1.14 -11.42
N LYS A 94 7.87 -1.88 -11.82
CA LYS A 94 8.70 -1.57 -13.02
C LYS A 94 7.89 -1.30 -14.29
N ASP A 95 6.84 -2.08 -14.53
CA ASP A 95 6.08 -1.95 -15.78
C ASP A 95 5.10 -0.77 -15.76
N VAL A 96 4.74 -0.27 -14.58
CA VAL A 96 3.75 0.80 -14.40
C VAL A 96 4.36 2.16 -14.09
N LEU A 97 5.64 2.24 -13.68
CA LEU A 97 6.34 3.51 -13.41
C LEU A 97 6.58 4.35 -14.68
N VAL A 98 6.44 5.68 -14.59
CA VAL A 98 6.84 6.58 -15.69
C VAL A 98 8.36 6.70 -15.86
N SER A 99 9.10 6.62 -14.75
CA SER A 99 10.57 6.67 -14.72
C SER A 99 11.10 6.11 -13.39
N ASP A 100 12.41 5.93 -13.30
CA ASP A 100 13.17 5.53 -12.11
C ASP A 100 13.73 6.73 -11.30
N MET A 101 13.36 7.96 -11.67
CA MET A 101 13.86 9.19 -11.02
C MET A 101 13.62 9.21 -9.51
N TYR A 102 12.45 8.72 -9.09
CA TYR A 102 12.01 8.75 -7.69
C TYR A 102 12.05 7.38 -7.01
N ILE A 103 11.83 6.31 -7.77
CA ILE A 103 11.69 4.94 -7.26
C ILE A 103 12.71 4.03 -7.93
N HIS A 104 13.61 3.44 -7.13
CA HIS A 104 14.68 2.51 -7.54
C HIS A 104 14.84 1.39 -6.52
#